data_AF-A0A1A8MM77-F1
#
_entry.id   AF-A0A1A8MM77-F1
#
_cell.length_a   1.000
_cell.length_b   1.000
_cell.length_c   1.000
_cell.angle_alpha   90.00
_cell.angle_beta   90.00
_cell.angle_gamma   90.00
#
_symmetry.space_group_name_H-M   'P 1'
#
loop_
_entity.id
_entity.type
_entity.pdbx_description
1 polymer ?
#
loop_
_entity_poly.entity_id
_entity_poly.type
_entity_poly.pdbx_seq_one_letter_code
_entity_poly.pdbx_strand_id
1 'polypeptide(L)'
;RPQGWFTLFKTWYSLLTNLGNTNICDLITSLVCLVVLIPAKELNDRFKAKLKAPIPFELFVVVIATLASHFGHFNSEYGSGVAGSIPTGFLPPQLPSWTLIPNVAV
;
A
#
# COMPACT_ATOMS: atom_id res chain seq x y z
N ARG A 1 -4.35 15.79 9.06
CA ARG A 1 -3.43 15.74 7.88
C ARG A 1 -2.58 17.01 7.92
N PRO A 2 -1.25 16.93 8.12
CA PRO A 2 -0.40 18.12 8.16
C PRO A 2 -0.39 18.79 6.79
N GLN A 3 -0.61 20.11 6.74
CA GLN A 3 -0.59 20.93 5.53
C GLN A 3 0.23 22.22 5.81
N GLY A 4 0.84 22.81 4.78
CA GLY A 4 1.62 24.06 4.87
C GLY A 4 3.13 23.89 5.10
N TRP A 5 3.77 24.89 5.73
CA TRP A 5 5.22 24.88 5.95
C TRP A 5 5.66 23.78 6.93
N PHE A 6 6.83 23.20 6.67
CA PHE A 6 7.48 22.16 7.50
C PHE A 6 6.61 20.91 7.74
N THR A 7 5.77 20.53 6.77
CA THR A 7 4.92 19.33 6.84
C THR A 7 5.70 18.05 7.10
N LEU A 8 6.91 17.92 6.55
CA LEU A 8 7.76 16.73 6.75
C LEU A 8 8.08 16.53 8.23
N PHE A 9 8.60 17.55 8.91
CA PHE A 9 8.91 17.49 10.34
C PHE A 9 7.67 17.23 11.18
N LYS A 10 6.54 17.87 10.87
CA LYS A 10 5.26 17.64 11.56
C LYS A 10 4.77 16.20 11.38
N THR A 11 4.95 15.62 10.19
CA THR A 11 4.57 14.24 9.88
C THR A 11 5.45 13.26 10.66
N TRP A 12 6.77 13.44 10.63
CA TRP A 12 7.71 12.60 11.40
C TRP A 12 7.43 12.65 12.90
N TYR A 13 7.24 13.85 13.46
CA TYR A 13 6.86 14.00 14.86
C TYR A 13 5.53 13.28 15.17
N SER A 14 4.52 13.43 14.31
CA SER A 14 3.24 12.75 14.45
C SER A 14 3.37 11.22 14.36
N LEU A 15 4.25 10.69 13.51
CA LEU A 15 4.48 9.25 13.39
C LEU A 15 5.17 8.69 14.64
N LEU A 16 6.22 9.36 15.12
CA LEU A 16 6.97 8.91 16.31
C LEU A 16 6.11 8.94 17.58
N THR A 17 5.25 9.95 17.72
CA THR A 17 4.32 10.06 18.87
C THR A 17 3.20 9.02 18.83
N ASN A 18 2.75 8.61 17.63
CA ASN A 18 1.68 7.64 17.46
C ASN A 18 2.18 6.20 17.21
N LEU A 19 3.48 5.96 17.31
CA LEU A 19 4.08 4.67 16.95
C LEU A 19 3.50 3.52 17.79
N GLY A 20 3.20 3.78 19.07
CA GLY A 20 2.59 2.80 19.99
C GLY A 20 1.14 2.44 19.66
N ASN A 21 0.44 3.23 18.84
CA ASN A 21 -0.95 2.97 18.42
C ASN A 21 -1.02 2.26 17.06
N THR A 22 0.08 1.69 16.58
CA THR A 22 0.13 0.99 15.29
C THR A 22 -0.62 -0.34 15.36
N ASN A 23 -1.33 -0.69 14.27
CA ASN A 23 -1.97 -1.99 14.13
C ASN A 23 -0.92 -3.11 14.04
N ILE A 24 -0.96 -4.05 14.98
CA ILE A 24 0.02 -5.15 15.07
C ILE A 24 -0.10 -6.09 13.86
N CYS A 25 -1.30 -6.32 13.34
CA CYS A 25 -1.52 -7.15 12.15
C CYS A 25 -0.83 -6.53 10.92
N ASP A 26 -1.00 -5.22 10.70
CA ASP A 26 -0.35 -4.51 9.60
C ASP A 26 1.17 -4.49 9.76
N LEU A 27 1.67 -4.37 10.99
CA LEU A 27 3.11 -4.39 11.27
C LEU A 27 3.72 -5.75 10.92
N ILE A 28 3.10 -6.84 11.38
CA ILE A 28 3.60 -8.20 11.12
C ILE A 28 3.51 -8.53 9.62
N THR A 29 2.39 -8.24 8.99
CA THR A 29 2.19 -8.52 7.55
C THR A 29 3.16 -7.73 6.68
N SER A 30 3.43 -6.46 7.00
CA SER A 30 4.44 -5.63 6.34
C SER A 30 5.85 -6.21 6.53
N LEU A 31 6.20 -6.63 7.74
CA LEU A 31 7.50 -7.24 8.03
C LEU A 31 7.70 -8.55 7.25
N VAL A 32 6.70 -9.44 7.26
CA VAL A 32 6.72 -10.69 6.51
C VAL A 32 6.84 -10.41 5.00
N CYS A 33 6.08 -9.44 4.49
CA CYS A 33 6.16 -9.04 3.09
C CYS A 33 7.57 -8.57 2.71
N LEU A 34 8.21 -7.75 3.55
CA LEU A 34 9.59 -7.30 3.35
C LEU A 34 10.59 -8.47 3.36
N VAL A 35 10.48 -9.36 4.36
CA VAL A 35 11.34 -10.55 4.49
C VAL A 35 11.19 -11.49 3.28
N VAL A 36 10.02 -11.53 2.64
CA VAL A 36 9.77 -12.36 1.44
C VAL A 36 10.19 -11.65 0.15
N LEU A 37 9.94 -10.35 0.02
CA LEU A 37 10.23 -9.58 -1.20
C LEU A 37 11.73 -9.33 -1.40
N ILE A 38 12.50 -9.05 -0.34
CA ILE A 38 13.95 -8.82 -0.44
C ILE A 38 14.68 -10.02 -1.08
N PRO A 39 14.61 -11.25 -0.52
CA PRO A 39 15.30 -12.39 -1.10
C PRO A 39 14.74 -12.74 -2.48
N ALA A 40 13.44 -12.53 -2.72
CA ALA A 40 12.87 -12.80 -4.02
C ALA A 40 13.34 -11.84 -5.11
N LYS A 41 13.58 -10.56 -4.78
CA LYS A 41 14.23 -9.60 -5.69
C LYS A 41 15.66 -10.04 -6.01
N GLU A 42 16.44 -10.37 -4.98
CA GLU A 42 17.81 -10.86 -5.15
C GLU A 42 17.87 -12.13 -6.01
N LEU A 43 16.93 -13.05 -5.78
CA LEU A 43 16.79 -14.28 -6.56
C LEU A 43 16.41 -13.98 -8.01
N ASN A 44 15.43 -13.09 -8.22
CA ASN A 44 15.01 -12.68 -9.55
C ASN A 44 16.16 -12.05 -10.34
N ASP A 45 16.99 -11.21 -9.70
CA ASP A 45 18.16 -10.60 -10.34
C ASP A 45 19.26 -11.63 -10.65
N ARG A 46 19.52 -12.58 -9.75
CA ARG A 46 20.48 -13.69 -9.97
C ARG A 46 20.07 -14.62 -11.12
N PHE A 47 18.78 -14.92 -11.26
CA PHE A 47 18.26 -15.80 -12.31
C PHE A 47 17.83 -15.07 -13.59
N LYS A 48 17.90 -13.74 -13.61
CA LYS A 48 17.60 -12.89 -14.77
C LYS A 48 18.42 -13.27 -16.00
N ALA A 49 19.67 -13.73 -15.80
CA ALA A 49 20.53 -14.17 -16.89
C ALA A 49 20.10 -15.50 -17.52
N LYS A 50 19.32 -16.32 -16.80
CA LYS A 50 18.85 -17.64 -17.26
C LYS A 50 17.40 -17.64 -17.75
N LEU A 51 16.62 -16.63 -17.39
CA LEU A 51 15.20 -16.53 -17.70
C LEU A 51 14.94 -15.48 -18.79
N LYS A 52 14.18 -15.85 -19.82
CA LYS A 52 13.87 -14.98 -20.96
C LYS A 52 12.92 -13.82 -20.60
N ALA A 53 12.25 -13.90 -19.46
CA ALA A 53 11.35 -12.89 -18.93
C ALA A 53 11.47 -12.80 -17.39
N PRO A 54 11.30 -11.60 -16.79
CA PRO A 54 11.30 -11.45 -15.33
C PRO A 54 10.11 -12.19 -14.71
N ILE A 55 10.34 -12.83 -13.55
CA ILE A 55 9.25 -13.51 -12.82
C ILE A 55 8.45 -12.46 -12.05
N PRO A 56 7.12 -12.42 -12.16
CA PRO A 56 6.27 -11.44 -11.47
C PRO A 56 6.07 -11.84 -9.99
N PHE A 57 7.15 -11.95 -9.22
CA PHE A 57 7.10 -12.38 -7.82
C PHE A 57 6.23 -11.46 -6.94
N GLU A 58 6.26 -10.16 -7.22
CA GLU A 58 5.43 -9.18 -6.52
C GLU A 58 3.93 -9.50 -6.64
N LEU A 59 3.48 -9.96 -7.82
CA LEU A 59 2.10 -10.36 -8.03
C LEU A 59 1.73 -11.57 -7.16
N PHE A 60 2.61 -12.57 -7.06
CA PHE A 60 2.36 -13.74 -6.20
C PHE A 60 2.22 -13.35 -4.73
N VAL A 61 3.08 -12.45 -4.24
CA VAL A 61 2.98 -11.94 -2.86
C VAL A 61 1.64 -11.22 -2.64
N VAL A 62 1.22 -10.38 -3.58
CA VAL A 62 -0.08 -9.68 -3.50
C VAL A 62 -1.26 -10.65 -3.49
N VAL A 63 -1.24 -11.68 -4.35
CA VAL A 63 -2.28 -12.72 -4.37
C VAL A 63 -2.35 -13.45 -3.04
N ILE A 64 -1.22 -13.89 -2.49
CA ILE A 64 -1.15 -14.58 -1.20
C ILE A 64 -1.64 -13.68 -0.07
N ALA A 65 -1.22 -12.41 -0.04
CA ALA A 65 -1.65 -11.45 0.97
C ALA A 65 -3.15 -11.16 0.90
N THR A 66 -3.71 -11.11 -0.31
CA THR A 66 -5.16 -10.91 -0.54
C THR A 66 -5.96 -12.11 -0.07
N LEU A 67 -5.51 -13.33 -0.35
CA LEU A 67 -6.15 -14.55 0.15
C LEU A 67 -6.05 -14.62 1.68
N ALA A 68 -4.87 -14.35 2.24
CA ALA A 68 -4.65 -14.35 3.68
C ALA A 68 -5.53 -13.31 4.40
N SER A 69 -5.68 -12.10 3.85
CA SER A 69 -6.51 -11.07 4.46
C SER A 69 -8.01 -11.37 4.37
N HIS A 70 -8.45 -12.00 3.28
CA HIS A 70 -9.84 -12.41 3.11
C HIS A 70 -10.19 -13.58 4.05
N PHE A 71 -9.40 -14.65 4.06
CA PHE A 71 -9.67 -15.82 4.91
C PHE A 71 -9.38 -15.57 6.39
N GLY A 72 -8.37 -14.76 6.68
CA GLY A 72 -8.01 -14.36 8.04
C GLY A 72 -8.86 -13.22 8.60
N HIS A 73 -9.82 -12.69 7.83
CA HIS A 73 -10.71 -11.61 8.26
C HIS A 73 -9.97 -10.40 8.87
N PHE A 74 -8.85 -10.00 8.26
CA PHE A 74 -7.94 -8.98 8.82
C PHE A 74 -8.63 -7.64 9.10
N ASN A 75 -9.62 -7.29 8.27
CA ASN A 75 -10.38 -6.06 8.44
C ASN A 75 -11.31 -6.09 9.67
N SER A 76 -12.05 -7.18 9.89
CA SER A 76 -13.03 -7.24 10.99
C SER A 76 -12.40 -7.59 12.34
N GLU A 77 -11.44 -8.52 12.35
CA GLU A 77 -10.84 -9.03 13.59
C GLU A 77 -9.71 -8.13 14.09
N TYR A 78 -8.92 -7.56 13.17
CA TYR A 78 -7.75 -6.77 13.54
C TYR A 78 -7.88 -5.29 13.20
N GLY A 79 -8.95 -4.86 12.52
CA GLY A 79 -9.08 -3.46 12.08
C GLY A 79 -8.05 -3.04 11.05
N SER A 80 -7.45 -4.00 10.33
CA SER A 80 -6.46 -3.75 9.28
C SER A 80 -7.12 -3.11 8.05
N GLY A 81 -6.43 -2.17 7.43
CA GLY A 81 -6.90 -1.51 6.22
C GLY A 81 -6.83 -2.43 5.00
N VAL A 82 -7.98 -2.71 4.37
CA VAL A 82 -8.06 -3.46 3.11
C VAL A 82 -8.52 -2.57 1.96
N ALA A 83 -8.17 -2.93 0.72
CA ALA A 83 -8.46 -2.12 -0.47
C ALA A 83 -9.96 -1.93 -0.75
N GLY A 84 -10.82 -2.80 -0.20
CA GLY A 84 -12.27 -2.73 -0.38
C GLY A 84 -12.69 -3.01 -1.82
N SER A 85 -13.85 -2.48 -2.21
CA SER A 85 -14.40 -2.65 -3.56
C SER A 85 -13.77 -1.67 -4.55
N ILE A 86 -13.01 -2.20 -5.51
CA ILE A 86 -12.46 -1.41 -6.61
C ILE A 86 -13.46 -1.46 -7.77
N PRO A 87 -14.01 -0.31 -8.22
CA PRO A 87 -14.98 -0.30 -9.32
C PRO A 87 -14.32 -0.83 -10.59
N THR A 88 -15.02 -1.69 -11.31
CA THR A 88 -14.56 -2.26 -12.58
C THR A 88 -15.12 -1.46 -13.76
N GLY A 89 -14.35 -1.40 -14.84
CA GLY A 89 -14.73 -0.65 -16.05
C GLY A 89 -14.32 0.83 -16.01
N PHE A 90 -14.76 1.59 -17.02
CA PHE A 90 -14.49 3.02 -17.11
C PHE A 90 -15.49 3.80 -16.25
N LEU A 91 -14.97 4.75 -15.47
CA LEU A 91 -15.84 5.73 -14.81
C LEU A 91 -16.48 6.63 -15.88
N PRO A 92 -17.77 6.96 -15.74
CA PRO A 92 -18.42 7.90 -16.66
C PRO A 92 -17.71 9.26 -16.60
N PRO A 93 -17.59 9.97 -17.74
CA PRO A 93 -16.99 11.29 -17.74
C PRO A 93 -17.79 12.24 -16.85
N GLN A 94 -17.11 12.88 -15.89
CA GLN A 94 -17.69 13.89 -15.02
C GLN A 94 -17.09 15.26 -15.37
N LEU A 95 -17.95 16.27 -15.49
CA LEU A 95 -17.52 17.65 -15.68
C LEU A 95 -16.85 18.16 -14.40
N PRO A 96 -15.70 18.86 -14.48
CA PRO A 96 -15.05 19.43 -13.32
C PRO A 96 -15.96 20.50 -12.68
N SER A 97 -15.97 20.56 -11.35
CA SER A 97 -16.69 21.59 -10.62
C SER A 97 -15.95 22.93 -10.75
N TRP A 98 -16.59 23.89 -11.42
CA TRP A 98 -16.06 25.24 -11.63
C TRP A 98 -15.76 25.98 -10.31
N THR A 99 -16.44 25.62 -9.23
CA THR A 99 -16.26 26.22 -7.89
C THR A 99 -14.95 25.81 -7.21
N LEU A 100 -14.36 24.67 -7.58
CA LEU A 100 -13.10 24.16 -7.02
C LEU A 100 -11.86 24.73 -7.72
N ILE A 101 -12.00 25.24 -8.94
CA ILE A 101 -10.90 25.78 -9.75
C ILE A 101 -10.06 26.82 -8.99
N PRO A 102 -10.62 27.87 -8.35
CA PRO A 102 -9.79 28.88 -7.67
C PRO A 102 -9.01 28.33 -6.46
N ASN A 103 -9.39 27.18 -5.90
CA ASN A 103 -8.72 26.57 -4.75
C ASN A 103 -7.65 25.53 -5.12
N VAL A 104 -7.67 25.02 -6.36
CA VAL A 104 -6.79 23.94 -6.83
C VAL A 104 -5.81 24.41 -7.93
N ALA A 105 -6.15 25.47 -8.66
CA ALA A 105 -5.35 26.01 -9.78
C ALA A 105 -4.24 27.00 -9.33
N VAL A 106 -3.62 26.75 -8.18
CA VAL A 106 -2.45 27.49 -7.68
C VAL A 106 -1.17 26.68 -7.78
#